data_AF-A0A2H0M1S4-F1
#
_entry.id   AF-A0A2H0M1S4-F1
#
_cell.length_a   1.000
_cell.length_b   1.000
_cell.length_c   1.000
_cell.angle_alpha   90.00
_cell.angle_beta   90.00
_cell.angle_gamma   90.00
#
_symmetry.space_group_name_H-M   'P 1'
#
loop_
_entity.id
_entity.type
_entity.pdbx_description
1 polymer ?
#
loop_
_entity_poly.entity_id
_entity_poly.type
_entity_poly.pdbx_seq_one_letter_code
_entity_poly.pdbx_strand_id
1 'polypeptide(L)'
;MQIFIKILLTIFLVYVTYRIWEVDIDVTKFRPDKFFKSKTEELISQIPQREKNAIYQNDSIVARVKNLSFREESNGMYFDQLEYSNSLNIEKEFEFQKYILKIIKIENLINMSSSESHKGRILQQVYCSVIRKR
;
A
#
# COMPACT_ATOMS: atom_id res chain seq x y z
N MET A 1 -22.16 44.30 59.48
CA MET A 1 -20.98 44.18 58.59
C MET A 1 -20.48 42.73 58.47
N GLN A 2 -20.32 41.96 59.55
CA GLN A 2 -19.80 40.58 59.50
C GLN A 2 -20.66 39.57 58.71
N ILE A 3 -21.98 39.71 58.71
CA ILE A 3 -22.89 38.81 57.98
C ILE A 3 -22.70 38.93 56.46
N PHE A 4 -22.48 40.15 55.98
CA PHE A 4 -22.28 40.43 54.56
C PHE A 4 -20.99 39.80 54.02
N ILE A 5 -19.93 39.83 54.84
CA ILE A 5 -18.63 39.23 54.49
C ILE A 5 -18.76 37.71 54.35
N LYS A 6 -19.51 37.05 55.24
CA LYS A 6 -19.71 35.59 55.17
C LYS A 6 -20.47 35.17 53.92
N ILE A 7 -21.49 35.94 53.52
CA ILE A 7 -22.28 35.67 52.30
C ILE A 7 -21.42 35.84 51.04
N LEU A 8 -20.56 36.86 51.01
CA LEU A 8 -19.67 37.09 49.87
C LEU A 8 -18.65 35.95 49.70
N LEU A 9 -18.14 35.44 50.82
CA LEU A 9 -17.14 34.37 50.85
C LEU A 9 -17.72 33.02 50.41
N THR A 10 -18.97 32.72 50.79
CA THR A 10 -19.65 31.50 50.32
C THR A 10 -19.96 31.54 48.82
N ILE A 11 -20.42 32.68 48.30
CA ILE A 11 -20.65 32.85 46.86
C ILE A 11 -19.34 32.66 46.07
N PHE A 12 -18.24 33.25 46.56
CA PHE A 12 -16.93 33.08 45.93
C PHE A 12 -16.47 31.62 45.95
N LEU A 13 -16.67 30.91 47.05
CA LEU A 13 -16.27 29.51 47.18
C LEU A 13 -17.06 28.60 46.20
N VAL A 14 -18.37 28.81 46.10
CA VAL A 14 -19.24 28.11 45.13
C VAL A 14 -18.83 28.42 43.69
N TYR A 15 -18.47 29.67 43.40
CA TYR A 15 -18.01 30.07 42.07
C TYR A 15 -16.69 29.37 41.69
N VAL A 16 -15.73 29.30 42.62
CA VAL A 16 -14.46 28.60 42.39
C VAL A 16 -14.67 27.12 42.16
N THR A 17 -15.52 26.45 42.95
CA THR A 17 -15.80 25.01 42.74
C THR A 17 -16.51 24.76 41.42
N TYR A 18 -17.44 25.63 41.01
CA TYR A 18 -18.09 25.56 39.70
C TYR A 18 -17.09 25.71 38.55
N ARG A 19 -16.16 26.67 38.64
CA ARG A 19 -15.14 26.91 37.61
C ARG A 19 -14.13 25.77 37.51
N ILE A 20 -13.77 25.14 38.63
CA ILE A 20 -12.89 23.95 38.63
C ILE A 20 -13.59 22.78 37.92
N TRP A 21 -14.89 22.60 38.16
CA TRP A 21 -15.68 21.56 37.51
C TRP A 21 -15.89 21.80 36.01
N GLU A 22 -15.99 23.06 35.58
CA GLU A 22 -16.10 23.42 34.15
C GLU A 22 -14.77 23.22 33.39
N VAL A 23 -13.64 23.24 34.10
CA VAL A 23 -12.29 23.03 33.54
C VAL A 23 -11.93 21.54 33.47
N ASP A 24 -12.79 20.64 33.97
CA ASP A 24 -12.58 19.20 33.88
C ASP A 24 -12.63 18.72 32.42
N ILE A 25 -11.44 18.75 31.81
CA ILE A 25 -10.89 17.79 30.88
C ILE A 25 -11.77 17.59 29.65
N ASP A 26 -11.54 18.45 28.66
CA ASP A 26 -11.89 18.16 27.27
C ASP A 26 -10.97 17.04 26.73
N VAL A 27 -11.22 15.80 27.17
CA VAL A 27 -10.53 14.58 26.71
C VAL A 27 -10.73 14.33 25.22
N THR A 28 -11.69 15.03 24.59
CA THR A 28 -11.94 14.90 23.15
C THR A 28 -10.86 15.54 22.29
N LYS A 29 -10.01 16.41 22.86
CA LYS A 29 -8.86 17.00 22.15
C LYS A 29 -7.69 16.03 21.98
N PHE A 30 -7.63 14.98 22.80
CA PHE A 30 -6.66 13.90 22.69
C PHE A 30 -7.27 12.69 21.98
N ARG A 31 -7.76 12.86 20.74
CA ARG A 31 -8.03 11.68 19.91
C ARG A 31 -6.73 11.22 19.24
N PRO A 32 -6.14 10.09 19.66
CA PRO A 32 -4.92 9.55 19.05
C PRO A 32 -5.10 9.12 17.60
N ASP A 33 -6.35 8.85 17.17
CA ASP A 33 -6.70 8.34 15.84
C ASP A 33 -6.13 9.17 14.68
N LYS A 34 -6.22 10.49 14.76
CA LYS A 34 -5.74 11.41 13.71
C LYS A 34 -4.22 11.51 13.66
N PHE A 35 -3.55 11.44 14.82
CA PHE A 35 -2.09 11.56 14.90
C PHE A 35 -1.39 10.32 14.35
N PHE A 36 -1.97 9.14 14.57
CA PHE A 36 -1.43 7.91 13.98
C PHE A 36 -1.69 7.84 12.48
N LYS A 37 -2.86 8.29 12.00
CA LYS A 37 -3.21 8.24 10.58
C LYS A 37 -2.25 9.05 9.70
N SER A 38 -1.93 10.29 10.09
CA SER A 38 -1.01 11.14 9.33
C SER A 38 0.41 10.55 9.28
N LYS A 39 0.91 10.02 10.40
CA LYS A 39 2.25 9.43 10.48
C LYS A 39 2.35 8.13 9.69
N THR A 40 1.28 7.32 9.63
CA THR A 40 1.23 6.14 8.78
C THR A 40 1.17 6.49 7.29
N GLU A 41 0.40 7.51 6.90
CA GLU A 41 0.33 7.96 5.49
C GLU A 41 1.68 8.53 5.02
N GLU A 42 2.37 9.28 5.88
CA GLU A 42 3.71 9.79 5.61
C GLU A 42 4.74 8.67 5.44
N LEU A 43 4.72 7.65 6.30
CA LEU A 43 5.59 6.47 6.17
C LEU A 43 5.28 5.64 4.92
N ILE A 44 4.00 5.48 4.55
CA ILE A 44 3.58 4.75 3.34
C ILE A 44 4.06 5.49 2.07
N SER A 45 4.12 6.82 2.08
CA SER A 45 4.60 7.63 0.96
C SER A 45 6.09 7.46 0.67
N GLN A 46 6.87 7.07 1.68
CA GLN A 46 8.32 6.86 1.58
C GLN A 46 8.69 5.42 1.18
N ILE A 47 7.74 4.48 1.17
CA ILE A 47 7.96 3.14 0.65
C ILE A 47 7.99 3.25 -0.87
N PRO A 48 9.07 2.85 -1.56
CA PRO A 48 9.10 2.87 -3.03
C PRO A 48 7.93 2.02 -3.55
N GLN A 49 6.91 2.69 -4.09
CA GLN A 49 5.74 2.05 -4.63
C GLN A 49 6.16 1.30 -5.89
N ARG A 50 6.28 -0.04 -5.79
CA ARG A 50 6.49 -0.89 -6.96
C ARG A 50 5.41 -0.57 -7.99
N GLU A 51 5.79 -0.43 -9.25
CA GLU A 51 4.86 -0.02 -10.31
C GLU A 51 3.78 -1.09 -10.50
N LYS A 52 2.53 -0.65 -10.70
CA LYS A 52 1.35 -1.55 -10.76
C LYS A 52 1.43 -2.58 -11.88
N ASN A 53 2.16 -2.28 -12.95
CA ASN A 53 2.30 -3.10 -14.14
C ASN A 53 3.72 -3.64 -14.34
N ALA A 54 4.65 -3.47 -13.40
CA ALA A 54 6.01 -3.97 -13.54
C ALA A 54 6.18 -5.33 -12.87
N ILE A 55 6.97 -6.19 -13.51
CA ILE A 55 7.47 -7.44 -12.96
C ILE A 55 8.89 -7.22 -12.47
N TYR A 56 9.18 -7.68 -11.25
CA TYR A 56 10.48 -7.52 -10.62
C TYR A 56 11.17 -8.87 -10.39
N GLN A 57 12.48 -8.92 -10.66
CA GLN A 57 13.37 -9.98 -10.21
C GLN A 57 14.64 -9.33 -9.67
N ASN A 58 15.10 -9.77 -8.48
CA ASN A 58 16.28 -9.20 -7.81
C ASN A 58 16.20 -7.66 -7.72
N ASP A 59 15.04 -7.14 -7.30
CA ASP A 59 14.72 -5.71 -7.19
C ASP A 59 14.78 -4.87 -8.47
N SER A 60 15.00 -5.49 -9.63
CA SER A 60 15.02 -4.82 -10.94
C SER A 60 13.77 -5.12 -11.76
N ILE A 61 13.28 -4.15 -12.52
CA ILE A 61 12.18 -4.37 -13.48
C ILE A 61 12.69 -5.21 -14.63
N VAL A 62 12.08 -6.37 -14.86
CA VAL A 62 12.49 -7.33 -15.91
C VAL A 62 11.43 -7.55 -16.99
N ALA A 63 10.20 -7.09 -16.77
CA ALA A 63 9.12 -7.07 -17.76
C ALA A 63 8.00 -6.10 -17.33
N ARG A 64 7.11 -5.77 -18.27
CA ARG A 64 5.89 -4.99 -18.01
C ARG A 64 4.66 -5.74 -18.49
N VAL A 65 3.59 -5.67 -17.72
CA VAL A 65 2.28 -6.27 -18.01
C VAL A 65 1.43 -5.28 -18.81
N LYS A 66 0.92 -5.70 -19.96
CA LYS A 66 -0.01 -4.87 -20.74
C LYS A 66 -1.46 -5.09 -20.30
N ASN A 67 -1.85 -6.35 -20.15
CA ASN A 67 -3.17 -6.77 -19.69
C ASN A 67 -3.04 -7.96 -18.72
N LEU A 68 -3.90 -7.98 -17.70
CA LEU A 68 -3.95 -8.99 -16.66
C LEU A 68 -5.38 -9.51 -16.54
N SER A 69 -5.52 -10.84 -16.55
CA SER A 69 -6.74 -11.54 -16.19
C SER A 69 -6.46 -12.43 -14.98
N PHE A 70 -7.22 -12.27 -13.90
CA PHE A 70 -7.10 -13.16 -12.74
C PHE A 70 -8.05 -14.34 -12.91
N ARG A 71 -7.56 -15.57 -12.76
CA ARG A 71 -8.39 -16.77 -12.85
C ARG A 71 -8.46 -17.46 -11.48
N GLU A 72 -9.53 -17.13 -10.74
CA GLU A 72 -9.78 -17.61 -9.37
C GLU A 72 -9.72 -19.13 -9.23
N GLU A 73 -10.23 -19.87 -10.21
CA GLU A 73 -10.33 -21.35 -10.19
C GLU A 73 -8.98 -22.07 -10.07
N SER A 74 -7.89 -21.43 -10.48
CA SER A 74 -6.57 -22.06 -10.60
C SER A 74 -5.54 -21.56 -9.59
N ASN A 75 -5.93 -20.64 -8.69
CA ASN A 75 -5.01 -19.90 -7.81
C ASN A 75 -3.78 -19.39 -8.58
N GLY A 76 -4.03 -18.87 -9.78
CA GLY A 76 -3.01 -18.51 -10.75
C GLY A 76 -3.37 -17.21 -11.46
N MET A 77 -2.34 -16.54 -11.99
CA MET A 77 -2.48 -15.30 -12.74
C MET A 77 -2.28 -15.57 -14.22
N TYR A 78 -3.14 -14.97 -15.04
CA TYR A 78 -3.03 -15.01 -16.48
C TYR A 78 -2.63 -13.64 -17.01
N PHE A 79 -1.49 -13.59 -17.68
CA PHE A 79 -1.02 -12.37 -18.33
C PHE A 79 -1.24 -12.51 -19.83
N ASP A 80 -2.05 -11.64 -20.43
CA ASP A 80 -2.28 -11.73 -21.86
C ASP A 80 -0.99 -11.39 -22.63
N GLN A 81 -0.22 -10.42 -22.12
CA GLN A 81 1.02 -9.98 -22.70
C GLN A 81 2.01 -9.41 -21.67
N LEU A 82 3.25 -9.92 -21.72
CA LEU A 82 4.42 -9.38 -21.03
C LEU A 82 5.38 -8.77 -22.05
N GLU A 83 5.63 -7.47 -21.94
CA GLU A 83 6.54 -6.71 -22.79
C GLU A 83 7.91 -6.55 -22.13
N TYR A 84 8.94 -6.30 -22.95
CA TYR A 84 10.33 -6.07 -22.50
C TYR A 84 10.92 -7.19 -21.65
N SER A 85 10.50 -8.43 -21.90
CA SER A 85 10.81 -9.57 -21.04
C SER A 85 12.22 -10.15 -21.23
N ASN A 86 13.16 -9.46 -21.89
CA ASN A 86 14.47 -10.01 -22.24
C ASN A 86 15.25 -10.48 -21.00
N SER A 87 15.18 -9.69 -19.94
CA SER A 87 15.88 -9.95 -18.68
C SER A 87 15.10 -10.86 -17.74
N LEU A 88 13.87 -11.24 -18.10
CA LEU A 88 13.04 -12.13 -17.30
C LEU A 88 13.59 -13.55 -17.37
N ASN A 89 14.04 -14.07 -16.23
CA ASN A 89 14.40 -15.46 -16.11
C ASN A 89 13.12 -16.27 -15.82
N ILE A 90 12.70 -17.07 -16.81
CA ILE A 90 11.43 -17.82 -16.80
C ILE A 90 11.45 -18.95 -15.76
N GLU A 91 12.62 -19.47 -15.42
CA GLU A 91 12.77 -20.58 -14.46
C GLU A 91 12.68 -20.12 -12.99
N LYS A 92 12.90 -18.82 -12.76
CA LYS A 92 12.93 -18.22 -11.43
C LYS A 92 11.59 -17.59 -11.06
N GLU A 93 11.37 -17.48 -9.76
CA GLU A 93 10.27 -16.70 -9.21
C GLU A 93 10.45 -15.20 -9.53
N PHE A 94 9.34 -14.48 -9.57
CA PHE A 94 9.34 -13.04 -9.77
C PHE A 94 8.23 -12.38 -8.95
N GLU A 95 8.39 -11.10 -8.67
CA GLU A 95 7.40 -10.31 -7.96
C GLU A 95 6.49 -9.57 -8.94
N PHE A 96 5.19 -9.61 -8.67
CA PHE A 96 4.21 -8.76 -9.34
C PHE A 96 3.23 -8.22 -8.30
N GLN A 97 3.22 -6.89 -8.12
CA GLN A 97 2.45 -6.21 -7.08
C GLN A 97 2.73 -6.81 -5.68
N LYS A 98 1.74 -7.49 -5.07
CA LYS A 98 1.82 -8.12 -3.75
C LYS A 98 2.08 -9.63 -3.80
N TYR A 99 2.33 -10.19 -4.98
CA TYR A 99 2.43 -11.62 -5.20
C TYR A 99 3.83 -12.03 -5.67
N ILE A 100 4.26 -13.20 -5.22
CA ILE A 100 5.42 -13.92 -5.76
C ILE A 100 4.88 -15.04 -6.64
N LEU A 101 5.28 -15.03 -7.91
CA LEU A 101 4.74 -15.87 -8.96
C LEU A 101 5.84 -16.70 -9.62
N LYS A 102 5.45 -17.82 -10.23
CA LYS A 102 6.32 -18.64 -11.09
C LYS A 102 5.62 -18.93 -12.41
N ILE A 103 6.33 -18.78 -13.52
CA ILE A 103 5.78 -19.13 -14.84
C ILE A 103 5.61 -20.65 -14.90
N ILE A 104 4.42 -21.09 -15.31
CA ILE A 104 4.09 -22.49 -15.53
C ILE A 104 3.96 -22.78 -17.02
N LYS A 105 3.31 -21.89 -17.77
CA LYS A 105 3.06 -22.07 -19.20
C LYS A 105 3.17 -20.75 -19.95
N ILE A 106 3.75 -20.79 -21.14
CA ILE A 106 3.77 -19.71 -22.12
C ILE A 106 3.21 -20.30 -23.41
N GLU A 107 2.13 -19.75 -23.96
CA GLU A 107 1.59 -20.25 -25.24
C GLU A 107 2.42 -19.71 -26.41
N ASN A 108 2.73 -18.41 -26.40
CA ASN A 108 3.35 -17.74 -27.54
C ASN A 108 4.56 -16.88 -27.11
N LEU A 109 5.66 -17.05 -27.85
CA LEU A 109 6.90 -16.28 -27.71
C LEU A 109 7.14 -15.50 -28.99
N ILE A 110 7.17 -14.17 -28.90
CA ILE A 110 7.52 -13.29 -30.02
C ILE A 110 8.88 -12.66 -29.72
N ASN A 111 9.90 -13.16 -30.41
CA ASN A 111 11.22 -12.55 -30.42
C ASN A 111 11.26 -11.51 -31.53
N MET A 112 11.23 -10.22 -31.16
CA MET A 112 11.50 -9.17 -32.14
C MET A 112 13.02 -9.10 -32.38
N SER A 113 13.39 -9.24 -33.65
CA SER A 113 14.77 -9.19 -34.14
C SER A 113 15.48 -7.89 -33.72
N SER A 114 16.79 -7.99 -33.49
CA SER A 114 17.71 -6.94 -33.05
C SER A 114 17.83 -5.71 -33.96
N SER A 115 17.10 -5.66 -35.09
CA SER A 115 17.10 -4.51 -35.99
C SER A 115 16.30 -3.31 -35.47
N GLU A 116 15.43 -3.51 -34.47
CA GLU A 116 14.71 -2.42 -33.79
C GLU A 116 15.07 -2.43 -32.30
N SER A 117 16.07 -1.62 -31.92
CA SER A 117 16.65 -1.48 -30.57
C SER A 117 15.66 -1.18 -29.43
N HIS A 118 14.39 -0.98 -29.71
CA HIS A 118 13.37 -0.59 -28.73
C HIS A 118 12.28 -1.65 -28.50
N LYS A 119 12.24 -2.74 -29.27
CA LYS A 119 11.22 -3.77 -29.10
C LYS A 119 11.84 -5.05 -28.53
N GLY A 120 11.67 -5.24 -27.22
CA GLY A 120 12.12 -6.45 -26.52
C GLY A 120 11.27 -7.69 -26.86
N ARG A 121 11.67 -8.82 -26.30
CA ARG A 121 10.96 -10.11 -26.21
C ARG A 121 9.58 -9.89 -25.60
N ILE A 122 8.56 -10.36 -26.31
CA ILE A 122 7.17 -10.34 -25.86
C ILE A 122 6.73 -11.77 -25.57
N LEU A 123 6.18 -12.00 -24.38
CA LEU A 123 5.51 -13.25 -24.02
C LEU A 123 4.01 -13.01 -24.08
N GLN A 124 3.26 -13.91 -24.71
CA GLN A 124 1.82 -13.82 -24.79
C GLN A 124 1.17 -15.02 -24.12
N GLN A 125 -0.01 -14.79 -23.53
CA GLN A 125 -0.85 -15.84 -22.95
C GLN A 125 -0.07 -16.65 -21.90
N VAL A 126 0.49 -15.95 -20.92
CA VAL A 126 1.37 -16.52 -19.89
C VAL A 126 0.56 -16.89 -18.65
N TYR A 127 0.63 -18.16 -18.26
CA TYR A 127 0.03 -18.66 -17.03
C TYR A 127 1.10 -18.82 -15.95
N CYS A 128 0.82 -18.22 -14.79
CA CYS A 128 1.69 -18.20 -13.63
C CYS A 128 0.96 -18.74 -12.40
N SER A 129 1.64 -19.58 -11.61
CA SER A 129 1.12 -19.98 -10.30
C SER A 129 1.49 -18.96 -9.23
N VAL A 130 0.59 -18.75 -8.28
CA VAL A 130 0.89 -17.94 -7.09
C VAL A 130 1.62 -18.81 -6.08
N ILE A 131 2.87 -18.45 -5.76
CA ILE A 131 3.68 -19.17 -4.77
C ILE A 131 3.36 -18.68 -3.36
N ARG A 132 3.36 -17.35 -3.17
CA ARG A 132 3.02 -16.69 -1.90
C ARG A 132 2.64 -15.23 -2.08
N LYS A 133 2.01 -14.66 -1.06
CA LYS A 133 1.73 -13.23 -0.94
C LYS A 133 2.82 -12.58 -0.07
N ARG A 134 3.28 -11.40 -0.48
CA ARG A 134 4.20 -10.57 0.31
C ARG A 134 3.47 -9.87 1.45
#